data_AF-A0A2Z3H6Y0-F1
#
_entry.id   AF-A0A2Z3H6Y0-F1
#
_cell.length_a   1.000
_cell.length_b   1.000
_cell.length_c   1.000
_cell.angle_alpha   90.00
_cell.angle_beta   90.00
_cell.angle_gamma   90.00
#
_symmetry.space_group_name_H-M   'P 1'
#
loop_
_entity.id
_entity.type
_entity.pdbx_description
1 polymer ?
#
loop_
_entity_poly.entity_id
_entity_poly.type
_entity_poly.pdbx_seq_one_letter_code
_entity_poly.pdbx_strand_id
1 'polypeptide(L)'
;MRFCLLPLFGLLAPAWALAQPPTPQSIDQLAEQVSGIRRQRAELDKAESAALASIAAELKRQRELLEKLGIDGPAPKPPTPPTPPTPPAPVDPLRSKLKTALDAGAGTSAEKGEWARDLAALYRAAAKLAGDSSLSTAGALRLKLKEAAAALIGEAALREVRQVVAVELAAVLPTTDGELTSDQRAGAADLFRKLAAHLEDLAK
;
A
#
# COMPACT_ATOMS: atom_id res chain seq x y z
N MET A 1 28.34 -67.99 12.39
CA MET A 1 27.12 -67.16 12.44
C MET A 1 27.14 -66.26 11.21
N ARG A 2 26.58 -66.73 10.09
CA ARG A 2 25.24 -66.43 9.53
C ARG A 2 25.10 -65.00 8.99
N PHE A 3 25.28 -64.89 7.67
CA PHE A 3 24.89 -63.78 6.80
C PHE A 3 23.37 -63.49 6.88
N CYS A 4 22.97 -62.22 6.86
CA CYS A 4 21.65 -61.68 6.48
C CYS A 4 21.91 -60.27 5.91
N LEU A 5 22.09 -60.08 4.59
CA LEU A 5 21.09 -59.97 3.52
C LEU A 5 20.00 -58.91 3.78
N LEU A 6 20.16 -57.75 3.12
CA LEU A 6 19.12 -56.78 2.79
C LEU A 6 18.15 -57.34 1.73
N PRO A 7 16.88 -56.90 1.76
CA PRO A 7 16.28 -56.18 0.62
C PRO A 7 15.48 -54.94 1.11
N LEU A 8 15.60 -53.74 0.53
CA LEU A 8 15.10 -53.24 -0.76
C LEU A 8 13.59 -53.48 -1.00
N PHE A 9 12.74 -52.51 -0.64
CA PHE A 9 11.42 -52.13 -1.23
C PHE A 9 10.95 -50.89 -0.41
N GLY A 10 10.77 -49.68 -0.92
CA GLY A 10 10.07 -49.31 -2.14
C GLY A 10 8.62 -48.95 -1.81
N LEU A 11 8.37 -47.78 -1.23
CA LEU A 11 7.04 -47.14 -1.19
C LEU A 11 7.19 -45.62 -1.34
N LEU A 12 7.26 -45.25 -2.61
CA LEU A 12 7.10 -43.91 -3.16
C LEU A 12 5.64 -43.48 -2.91
N ALA A 13 5.40 -42.53 -2.00
CA ALA A 13 4.09 -41.89 -1.90
C ALA A 13 3.93 -40.90 -3.08
N PRO A 14 2.77 -40.85 -3.76
CA PRO A 14 2.60 -40.08 -4.99
C PRO A 14 2.64 -38.57 -4.73
N ALA A 15 3.61 -37.91 -5.38
CA ALA A 15 3.78 -36.46 -5.41
C ALA A 15 2.78 -35.76 -6.37
N TRP A 16 1.48 -36.04 -6.24
CA TRP A 16 0.41 -35.34 -6.97
C TRP A 16 -0.68 -34.84 -6.01
N ALA A 17 -0.30 -33.99 -5.07
CA ALA A 17 -1.23 -32.98 -4.57
C ALA A 17 -1.22 -31.83 -5.59
N LEU A 18 -2.03 -31.94 -6.64
CA LEU A 18 -2.35 -30.82 -7.52
C LEU A 18 -2.92 -29.71 -6.64
N ALA A 19 -2.13 -28.68 -6.36
CA ALA A 19 -2.61 -27.42 -5.82
C ALA A 19 -3.68 -26.89 -6.78
N GLN A 20 -4.96 -27.03 -6.39
CA GLN A 20 -6.05 -26.44 -7.14
C GLN A 20 -5.78 -24.92 -7.26
N PRO A 21 -5.85 -24.33 -8.47
CA PRO A 21 -5.72 -22.89 -8.60
C PRO A 21 -6.83 -22.22 -7.77
N PRO A 22 -6.54 -21.13 -7.04
CA PRO A 22 -7.56 -20.42 -6.29
C PRO A 22 -8.66 -20.00 -7.27
N THR A 23 -9.89 -20.42 -6.98
CA THR A 23 -11.04 -20.02 -7.79
C THR A 23 -11.14 -18.49 -7.76
N PRO A 24 -11.35 -17.83 -8.91
CA PRO A 24 -11.49 -16.38 -8.96
C PRO A 24 -12.71 -15.99 -8.12
N GLN A 25 -12.48 -15.22 -7.05
CA GLN A 25 -13.56 -14.73 -6.20
C GLN A 25 -14.52 -13.88 -7.03
N SER A 26 -15.82 -14.14 -6.91
CA SER A 26 -16.82 -13.34 -7.62
C SER A 26 -16.87 -11.92 -7.06
N ILE A 27 -17.29 -10.95 -7.88
CA ILE A 27 -17.46 -9.56 -7.44
C ILE A 27 -18.41 -9.47 -6.24
N ASP A 28 -19.44 -10.33 -6.20
CA ASP A 28 -20.37 -10.41 -5.08
C ASP A 28 -19.69 -10.87 -3.77
N GLN A 29 -18.77 -11.85 -3.85
CA GLN A 29 -17.99 -12.30 -2.69
C GLN A 29 -17.07 -11.19 -2.15
N LEU A 30 -16.46 -10.40 -3.04
CA LEU A 30 -15.62 -9.26 -2.63
C LEU A 30 -16.45 -8.16 -1.97
N ALA A 31 -17.64 -7.87 -2.49
CA ALA A 31 -18.56 -6.89 -1.90
C ALA A 31 -19.01 -7.32 -0.49
N GLU A 32 -19.34 -8.60 -0.31
CA GLU A 32 -19.70 -9.16 0.98
C GLU A 32 -18.52 -9.10 1.97
N GLN A 33 -17.30 -9.45 1.54
CA GLN A 33 -16.08 -9.34 2.34
C GLN A 33 -15.80 -7.91 2.81
N VAL A 34 -15.91 -6.91 1.93
CA VAL A 34 -15.70 -5.50 2.30
C VAL A 34 -16.74 -5.03 3.32
N SER A 35 -18.00 -5.44 3.17
CA SER A 35 -19.04 -5.14 4.15
C SER A 35 -18.76 -5.79 5.51
N GLY A 36 -18.22 -7.01 5.53
CA GLY A 36 -17.77 -7.71 6.72
C GLY A 36 -16.62 -6.99 7.42
N ILE A 37 -15.60 -6.55 6.67
CA ILE A 37 -14.46 -5.80 7.21
C ILE A 37 -14.91 -4.49 7.89
N ARG A 38 -15.88 -3.78 7.29
CA ARG A 38 -16.42 -2.55 7.90
C ARG A 38 -17.13 -2.80 9.23
N ARG A 39 -17.92 -3.89 9.31
CA ARG A 39 -18.58 -4.29 10.56
C ARG A 39 -17.56 -4.68 11.62
N GLN A 40 -16.53 -5.46 11.25
CA GLN A 40 -15.46 -5.85 12.17
C GLN A 40 -14.72 -4.64 12.74
N ARG A 41 -14.43 -3.63 11.91
CA ARG A 41 -13.80 -2.38 12.37
C ARG A 41 -14.68 -1.63 13.37
N ALA A 42 -15.98 -1.49 13.08
CA ALA A 42 -16.90 -0.83 14.00
C ALA A 42 -17.00 -1.55 15.37
N GLU A 43 -16.97 -2.89 15.37
CA GLU A 43 -16.94 -3.67 16.61
C GLU A 43 -15.60 -3.51 17.35
N LEU A 44 -14.47 -3.44 16.65
CA LEU A 44 -13.17 -3.17 17.26
C LEU A 44 -13.10 -1.78 17.89
N ASP A 45 -13.55 -0.74 17.18
CA ASP A 45 -13.58 0.64 17.71
C ASP A 45 -14.45 0.71 18.98
N LYS A 46 -15.59 0.02 18.98
CA LYS A 46 -16.46 -0.10 20.14
C LYS A 46 -15.76 -0.82 21.29
N ALA A 47 -15.07 -1.93 21.02
CA ALA A 47 -14.32 -2.68 22.02
C ALA A 47 -13.15 -1.86 22.61
N GLU A 48 -12.42 -1.13 21.78
CA GLU A 48 -11.34 -0.22 22.21
C GLU A 48 -11.88 0.88 23.12
N SER A 49 -13.01 1.51 22.75
CA SER A 49 -13.63 2.54 23.59
C SER A 49 -14.09 1.99 24.96
N ALA A 50 -14.62 0.77 24.99
CA ALA A 50 -15.01 0.10 26.23
C ALA A 50 -13.79 -0.27 27.10
N ALA A 51 -12.69 -0.70 26.48
CA ALA A 51 -11.44 -1.00 27.17
C ALA A 51 -10.79 0.27 27.76
N LEU A 52 -10.80 1.38 27.03
CA LEU A 52 -10.32 2.66 27.56
C LEU A 52 -11.18 3.13 28.74
N ALA A 53 -12.49 2.96 28.66
CA ALA A 53 -13.40 3.30 29.75
C ALA A 53 -13.15 2.44 31.00
N SER A 54 -12.86 1.13 30.85
CA SER A 54 -12.57 0.26 31.99
C SER A 54 -11.22 0.58 32.64
N ILE A 55 -10.18 0.86 31.83
CA ILE A 55 -8.88 1.32 32.34
C ILE A 55 -9.03 2.64 33.11
N ALA A 56 -9.79 3.60 32.57
CA ALA A 56 -10.05 4.87 33.23
C ALA A 56 -10.80 4.69 34.57
N ALA A 57 -11.78 3.79 34.61
CA ALA A 57 -12.49 3.45 35.84
C ALA A 57 -11.57 2.81 36.89
N GLU A 58 -10.66 1.93 36.48
CA GLU A 58 -9.71 1.29 37.39
C GLU A 58 -8.68 2.29 37.92
N LEU A 59 -8.14 3.18 37.07
CA LEU A 59 -7.25 4.26 37.52
C LEU A 59 -7.94 5.18 38.54
N LYS A 60 -9.22 5.46 38.35
CA LYS A 60 -10.02 6.23 39.32
C LYS A 60 -10.13 5.47 40.64
N ARG A 61 -10.44 4.18 40.61
CA ARG A 61 -10.53 3.33 41.80
C ARG A 61 -9.20 3.26 42.56
N GLN A 62 -8.08 3.10 41.84
CA GLN A 62 -6.75 3.10 42.44
C GLN A 62 -6.43 4.42 43.13
N ARG A 63 -6.83 5.55 42.53
CA ARG A 63 -6.65 6.86 43.16
C ARG A 63 -7.45 7.00 44.46
N GLU A 64 -8.72 6.59 44.47
CA GLU A 64 -9.54 6.60 45.70
C GLU A 64 -8.93 5.73 46.80
N LEU A 65 -8.25 4.63 46.43
CA LEU A 65 -7.50 3.80 47.38
C LEU A 65 -6.23 4.50 47.88
N LEU A 66 -5.47 5.16 47.00
CA LEU A 66 -4.27 5.92 47.38
C LEU A 66 -4.60 7.12 48.28
N GLU A 67 -5.70 7.83 48.01
CA GLU A 67 -6.21 8.93 48.82
C GLU A 67 -6.60 8.45 50.23
N LYS A 68 -7.26 7.29 50.34
CA LYS A 68 -7.55 6.66 51.63
C LYS A 68 -6.29 6.26 52.42
N LEU A 69 -5.17 6.06 51.72
CA LEU A 69 -3.87 5.72 52.32
C LEU A 69 -2.99 6.95 52.60
N GLY A 70 -3.46 8.18 52.30
CA GLY A 70 -2.73 9.42 52.57
C GLY A 70 -1.48 9.62 51.70
N ILE A 71 -1.43 9.00 50.51
CA ILE A 71 -0.33 9.15 49.55
C ILE A 71 -0.75 10.21 48.51
N ASP A 72 -0.41 11.47 48.77
CA ASP A 72 -0.67 12.61 47.87
C ASP A 72 0.25 12.56 46.63
N GLY A 73 -0.11 11.73 45.65
CA GLY A 73 0.49 11.78 44.31
C GLY A 73 -0.02 12.99 43.51
N PRO A 74 0.79 13.59 42.61
CA PRO A 74 0.33 14.69 41.76
C PRO A 74 -0.94 14.28 41.01
N ALA A 75 -2.00 15.07 41.18
CA ALA A 75 -3.26 14.83 40.50
C ALA A 75 -3.03 14.75 38.98
N PRO A 76 -3.43 13.65 38.30
CA PRO A 76 -3.46 13.67 36.85
C PRO A 76 -4.41 14.78 36.41
N LYS A 77 -3.97 15.64 35.48
CA LYS A 77 -4.83 16.60 34.80
C LYS A 77 -6.10 15.85 34.34
N PRO A 78 -7.30 16.43 34.49
CA PRO A 78 -8.52 15.85 33.92
C PRO A 78 -8.23 15.46 32.46
N PRO A 79 -8.70 14.31 31.97
CA PRO A 79 -8.62 14.04 30.54
C PRO A 79 -9.30 15.21 29.84
N THR A 80 -8.54 15.95 29.04
CA THR A 80 -9.13 16.92 28.12
C THR A 80 -10.23 16.19 27.36
N PRO A 81 -11.45 16.77 27.24
CA PRO A 81 -12.48 16.23 26.37
C PRO A 81 -11.82 15.87 25.03
N PRO A 82 -12.14 14.71 24.42
CA PRO A 82 -11.55 14.38 23.13
C PRO A 82 -11.81 15.56 22.21
N THR A 83 -10.74 16.21 21.77
CA THR A 83 -10.82 17.17 20.69
C THR A 83 -11.56 16.44 19.57
N PRO A 84 -12.68 16.99 19.04
CA PRO A 84 -13.31 16.39 17.87
C PRO A 84 -12.20 16.08 16.87
N PRO A 85 -12.11 14.86 16.32
CA PRO A 85 -11.05 14.53 15.40
C PRO A 85 -11.07 15.63 14.35
N THR A 86 -9.98 16.38 14.25
CA THR A 86 -9.76 17.27 13.12
C THR A 86 -10.08 16.41 11.90
N PRO A 87 -11.04 16.80 11.04
CA PRO A 87 -11.34 16.04 9.84
C PRO A 87 -10.00 15.70 9.21
N PRO A 88 -9.69 14.41 8.95
CA PRO A 88 -8.39 14.05 8.41
C PRO A 88 -8.16 14.97 7.21
N ALA A 89 -7.05 15.70 7.23
CA ALA A 89 -6.69 16.58 6.13
C ALA A 89 -6.92 15.79 4.84
N PRO A 90 -7.57 16.36 3.80
CA PRO A 90 -7.94 15.60 2.60
C PRO A 90 -6.73 14.80 2.13
N VAL A 91 -6.75 13.50 2.40
CA VAL A 91 -5.64 12.63 2.04
C VAL A 91 -5.75 12.51 0.55
N ASP A 92 -4.76 13.02 -0.18
CA ASP A 92 -4.73 12.86 -1.63
C ASP A 92 -4.86 11.35 -1.92
N PRO A 93 -5.96 10.92 -2.58
CA PRO A 93 -6.22 9.51 -2.79
C PRO A 93 -5.09 8.84 -3.58
N LEU A 94 -4.39 9.58 -4.46
CA LEU A 94 -3.23 9.10 -5.20
C LEU A 94 -2.05 8.81 -4.26
N ARG A 95 -1.74 9.72 -3.35
CA ARG A 95 -0.68 9.54 -2.34
C ARG A 95 -0.96 8.33 -1.46
N SER A 96 -2.21 8.15 -1.03
CA SER A 96 -2.60 6.98 -0.22
C SER A 96 -2.40 5.67 -1.00
N LYS A 97 -2.84 5.60 -2.26
CA LYS A 97 -2.64 4.42 -3.11
C LYS A 97 -1.15 4.10 -3.31
N LEU A 98 -0.33 5.12 -3.58
CA LEU A 98 1.11 4.97 -3.76
C LEU A 98 1.79 4.50 -2.48
N LYS A 99 1.39 5.04 -1.33
CA LYS A 99 1.90 4.58 -0.02
C LYS A 99 1.57 3.11 0.21
N THR A 100 0.31 2.72 0.04
CA THR A 100 -0.11 1.32 0.21
C THR A 100 0.66 0.39 -0.74
N ALA A 101 0.87 0.81 -1.99
CA ALA A 101 1.64 0.03 -2.96
C ALA A 101 3.14 -0.06 -2.61
N LEU A 102 3.74 1.01 -2.11
CA LEU A 102 5.13 1.02 -1.66
C LEU A 102 5.33 0.11 -0.43
N ASP A 103 4.40 0.18 0.53
CA ASP A 103 4.41 -0.66 1.72
C ASP A 103 4.28 -2.15 1.34
N ALA A 104 3.41 -2.48 0.37
CA ALA A 104 3.19 -3.83 -0.13
C ALA A 104 4.34 -4.39 -1.02
N GLY A 105 5.15 -3.52 -1.61
CA GLY A 105 6.21 -3.95 -2.53
C GLY A 105 7.28 -4.82 -1.88
N ALA A 106 8.03 -5.56 -2.70
CA ALA A 106 9.21 -6.29 -2.24
C ALA A 106 10.37 -5.32 -1.87
N GLY A 107 11.39 -5.85 -1.20
CA GLY A 107 12.59 -5.09 -0.80
C GLY A 107 12.53 -4.54 0.63
N THR A 108 13.68 -4.14 1.14
CA THR A 108 13.82 -3.46 2.43
C THR A 108 13.34 -2.00 2.32
N SER A 109 13.06 -1.37 3.46
CA SER A 109 12.65 0.05 3.47
C SER A 109 13.69 0.98 2.85
N ALA A 110 14.99 0.66 3.00
CA ALA A 110 16.08 1.44 2.40
C ALA A 110 16.08 1.34 0.87
N GLU A 111 15.98 0.12 0.33
CA GLU A 111 15.90 -0.12 -1.12
C GLU A 111 14.65 0.51 -1.73
N LYS A 112 13.49 0.36 -1.08
CA LYS A 112 12.24 1.00 -1.50
C LYS A 112 12.36 2.51 -1.57
N GLY A 113 13.02 3.14 -0.59
CA GLY A 113 13.28 4.57 -0.59
C GLY A 113 14.18 5.02 -1.74
N GLU A 114 15.23 4.26 -2.03
CA GLU A 114 16.11 4.54 -3.17
C GLU A 114 15.37 4.38 -4.51
N TRP A 115 14.68 3.26 -4.71
CA TRP A 115 13.90 3.00 -5.92
C TRP A 115 12.78 4.02 -6.11
N ALA A 116 12.14 4.49 -5.03
CA ALA A 116 11.10 5.50 -5.11
C ALA A 116 11.68 6.87 -5.53
N ARG A 117 12.88 7.24 -5.07
CA ARG A 117 13.59 8.46 -5.49
C ARG A 117 13.98 8.39 -6.96
N ASP A 118 14.51 7.25 -7.41
CA ASP A 118 14.87 7.03 -8.81
C ASP A 118 13.63 7.08 -9.73
N LEU A 119 12.55 6.42 -9.31
CA LEU A 119 11.29 6.43 -10.05
C LEU A 119 10.67 7.84 -10.10
N ALA A 120 10.79 8.62 -9.03
CA ALA A 120 10.36 10.02 -9.04
C ALA A 120 11.20 10.89 -9.99
N ALA A 121 12.51 10.68 -10.03
CA ALA A 121 13.38 11.36 -10.99
C ALA A 121 13.01 11.01 -12.44
N LEU A 122 12.69 9.74 -12.70
CA LEU A 122 12.17 9.30 -14.00
C LEU A 122 10.85 10.00 -14.35
N TYR A 123 9.90 10.10 -13.42
CA TYR A 123 8.64 10.81 -13.69
C TYR A 123 8.82 12.31 -13.91
N ARG A 124 9.79 12.96 -13.25
CA ARG A 124 10.14 14.35 -13.59
C ARG A 124 10.65 14.48 -15.02
N ALA A 125 11.48 13.55 -15.48
CA ALA A 125 11.93 13.51 -16.87
C ALA A 125 10.78 13.21 -17.83
N ALA A 126 9.91 12.26 -17.48
CA ALA A 126 8.71 11.91 -18.26
C ALA A 126 7.73 13.08 -18.40
N ALA A 127 7.58 13.92 -17.36
CA ALA A 127 6.76 15.12 -17.44
C ALA A 127 7.26 16.12 -18.49
N LYS A 128 8.59 16.25 -18.65
CA LYS A 128 9.19 17.07 -19.72
C LYS A 128 8.99 16.42 -21.08
N LEU A 129 9.19 15.10 -21.15
CA LEU A 129 9.07 14.32 -22.37
C LEU A 129 7.62 14.26 -22.89
N ALA A 130 6.62 14.29 -22.01
CA ALA A 130 5.20 14.34 -22.40
C ALA A 130 4.85 15.62 -23.18
N GLY A 131 5.62 16.69 -23.00
CA GLY A 131 5.48 17.93 -23.78
C GLY A 131 6.22 17.90 -25.13
N ASP A 132 7.03 16.88 -25.40
CA ASP A 132 7.80 16.75 -26.64
C ASP A 132 6.94 16.11 -27.75
N SER A 133 6.88 16.76 -28.91
CA SER A 133 6.18 16.26 -30.10
C SER A 133 6.84 15.04 -30.74
N SER A 134 8.07 14.69 -30.35
CA SER A 134 8.76 13.49 -30.85
C SER A 134 8.06 12.18 -30.47
N LEU A 135 7.21 12.20 -29.44
CA LEU A 135 6.35 11.07 -29.06
C LEU A 135 4.90 11.34 -29.49
N SER A 136 4.54 10.83 -30.66
CA SER A 136 3.21 11.04 -31.23
C SER A 136 2.13 10.17 -30.59
N THR A 137 2.45 8.97 -30.08
CA THR A 137 1.43 8.01 -29.59
C THR A 137 1.53 7.70 -28.10
N ALA A 138 0.37 7.35 -27.52
CA ALA A 138 0.28 6.93 -26.12
C ALA A 138 1.05 5.64 -25.83
N GLY A 139 1.07 4.67 -26.76
CA GLY A 139 1.81 3.42 -26.61
C GLY A 139 3.32 3.64 -26.61
N ALA A 140 3.83 4.52 -27.48
CA ALA A 140 5.26 4.86 -27.50
C ALA A 140 5.72 5.48 -26.18
N LEU A 141 4.92 6.39 -25.60
CA LEU A 141 5.21 7.00 -24.30
C LEU A 141 5.21 5.95 -23.16
N ARG A 142 4.20 5.08 -23.12
CA ARG A 142 4.10 4.00 -22.12
C ARG A 142 5.26 3.01 -22.22
N LEU A 143 5.62 2.62 -23.45
CA LEU A 143 6.71 1.68 -23.70
C LEU A 143 8.04 2.26 -23.22
N LYS A 144 8.36 3.49 -23.64
CA LYS A 144 9.60 4.17 -23.25
C LYS A 144 9.69 4.37 -21.74
N LEU A 145 8.58 4.69 -21.07
CA LEU A 145 8.52 4.80 -19.62
C LEU A 145 8.77 3.46 -18.93
N LYS A 146 8.17 2.38 -19.44
CA LYS A 146 8.37 1.02 -18.92
C LYS A 146 9.83 0.58 -19.06
N GLU A 147 10.42 0.78 -20.24
CA GLU A 147 11.83 0.45 -20.52
C GLU A 147 12.78 1.25 -19.63
N ALA A 148 12.57 2.55 -19.50
CA ALA A 148 13.38 3.39 -18.64
C ALA A 148 13.27 2.99 -17.16
N ALA A 149 12.07 2.66 -16.68
CA ALA A 149 11.87 2.18 -15.31
C ALA A 149 12.53 0.81 -15.08
N ALA A 150 12.42 -0.11 -16.04
CA ALA A 150 13.07 -1.40 -15.99
C ALA A 150 14.60 -1.28 -15.97
N ALA A 151 15.17 -0.37 -16.77
CA ALA A 151 16.61 -0.12 -16.81
C ALA A 151 17.12 0.54 -15.51
N LEU A 152 16.33 1.41 -14.88
CA LEU A 152 16.79 2.20 -13.74
C LEU A 152 16.75 1.43 -12.42
N ILE A 153 15.64 0.76 -12.11
CA ILE A 153 15.45 0.08 -10.81
C ILE A 153 15.18 -1.43 -10.95
N GLY A 154 15.19 -1.96 -12.18
CA GLY A 154 14.86 -3.37 -12.47
C GLY A 154 13.38 -3.62 -12.70
N GLU A 155 13.03 -4.78 -13.28
CA GLU A 155 11.63 -5.13 -13.59
C GLU A 155 10.81 -5.56 -12.37
N ALA A 156 11.48 -6.12 -11.36
CA ALA A 156 10.82 -6.63 -10.15
C ALA A 156 10.58 -5.55 -9.09
N ALA A 157 11.34 -4.45 -9.12
CA ALA A 157 11.26 -3.40 -8.12
C ALA A 157 9.99 -2.56 -8.26
N LEU A 158 9.32 -2.33 -7.12
CA LEU A 158 8.14 -1.48 -7.01
C LEU A 158 7.01 -1.86 -7.99
N ARG A 159 6.81 -3.15 -8.24
CA ARG A 159 5.80 -3.64 -9.19
C ARG A 159 4.40 -3.09 -8.89
N GLU A 160 4.03 -3.09 -7.62
CA GLU A 160 2.74 -2.64 -7.10
C GLU A 160 2.57 -1.13 -7.35
N VAL A 161 3.62 -0.34 -7.14
CA VAL A 161 3.62 1.11 -7.43
C VAL A 161 3.44 1.36 -8.92
N ARG A 162 4.17 0.60 -9.76
CA ARG A 162 4.06 0.71 -11.23
C ARG A 162 2.66 0.35 -11.73
N GLN A 163 1.98 -0.61 -11.09
CA GLN A 163 0.59 -0.95 -11.40
C GLN A 163 -0.36 0.20 -11.09
N VAL A 164 -0.23 0.83 -9.91
CA VAL A 164 -1.02 2.03 -9.57
C VAL A 164 -0.79 3.13 -10.60
N VAL A 165 0.47 3.40 -10.97
CA VAL A 165 0.78 4.41 -11.99
C VAL A 165 0.16 4.06 -13.35
N ALA A 166 0.19 2.79 -13.76
CA ALA A 166 -0.40 2.36 -15.02
C ALA A 166 -1.92 2.62 -15.05
N VAL A 167 -2.63 2.36 -13.94
CA VAL A 167 -4.07 2.64 -13.81
C VAL A 167 -4.36 4.14 -13.91
N GLU A 168 -3.61 4.96 -13.19
CA GLU A 168 -3.79 6.41 -13.20
C GLU A 168 -3.45 7.00 -14.58
N LEU A 169 -2.42 6.48 -15.24
CA LEU A 169 -2.04 6.90 -16.58
C LEU A 169 -3.08 6.48 -17.63
N ALA A 170 -3.74 5.34 -17.44
CA ALA A 170 -4.84 4.89 -18.31
C ALA A 170 -6.10 5.77 -18.18
N ALA A 171 -6.26 6.51 -17.07
CA ALA A 171 -7.35 7.47 -16.91
C ALA A 171 -7.11 8.78 -17.70
N VAL A 172 -5.86 9.09 -18.02
CA VAL A 172 -5.46 10.33 -18.72
C VAL A 172 -5.17 10.08 -20.20
N LEU A 173 -4.50 8.97 -20.51
CA LEU A 173 -4.10 8.63 -21.87
C LEU A 173 -5.10 7.68 -22.53
N PRO A 174 -5.32 7.79 -23.85
CA PRO A 174 -6.20 6.89 -24.56
C PRO A 174 -5.71 5.43 -24.44
N THR A 175 -6.65 4.49 -24.33
CA THR A 175 -6.34 3.06 -24.29
C THR A 175 -5.90 2.55 -25.66
N THR A 176 -6.42 3.16 -26.72
CA THR A 176 -5.99 2.94 -28.10
C THR A 176 -4.67 3.63 -28.39
N ASP A 177 -3.88 3.05 -29.29
CA ASP A 177 -2.57 3.58 -29.71
C ASP A 177 -2.69 4.76 -30.70
N GLY A 178 -3.57 5.71 -30.37
CA GLY A 178 -3.83 6.90 -31.15
C GLY A 178 -2.83 8.01 -30.87
N GLU A 179 -2.86 9.02 -31.73
CA GLU A 179 -2.09 10.24 -31.53
C GLU A 179 -2.50 10.95 -30.23
N LEU A 180 -1.50 11.43 -29.50
CA LEU A 180 -1.71 12.23 -28.31
C LEU A 180 -2.19 13.63 -28.70
N THR A 181 -3.26 14.10 -28.06
CA THR A 181 -3.69 15.50 -28.16
C THR A 181 -2.86 16.40 -27.25
N SER A 182 -2.93 17.73 -27.44
CA SER A 182 -2.32 18.70 -26.53
C SER A 182 -2.77 18.51 -25.07
N ASP A 183 -4.07 18.27 -24.89
CA ASP A 183 -4.69 18.18 -23.57
C ASP A 183 -4.27 16.89 -22.86
N GLN A 184 -4.15 15.78 -23.61
CA GLN A 184 -3.63 14.52 -23.08
C GLN A 184 -2.16 14.63 -22.70
N ARG A 185 -1.35 15.35 -23.49
CA ARG A 185 0.06 15.63 -23.17
C ARG A 185 0.17 16.47 -21.89
N ALA A 186 -0.63 17.53 -21.78
CA ALA A 186 -0.66 18.38 -20.59
C ALA A 186 -1.11 17.58 -19.34
N GLY A 187 -2.19 16.80 -19.46
CA GLY A 187 -2.69 15.95 -18.38
C GLY A 187 -1.69 14.90 -17.94
N ALA A 188 -0.98 14.26 -18.89
CA ALA A 188 0.07 13.29 -18.57
C ALA A 188 1.25 13.96 -17.85
N ALA A 189 1.68 15.14 -18.32
CA ALA A 189 2.73 15.90 -17.67
C ALA A 189 2.36 16.33 -16.24
N ASP A 190 1.11 16.75 -16.01
CA ASP A 190 0.60 17.06 -14.67
C ASP A 190 0.56 15.82 -13.77
N LEU A 191 0.11 14.69 -14.29
CA LEU A 191 0.10 13.43 -13.56
C LEU A 191 1.51 13.00 -13.17
N PHE A 192 2.47 13.03 -14.10
CA PHE A 192 3.86 12.68 -13.80
C PHE A 192 4.50 13.61 -12.76
N ARG A 193 4.19 14.91 -12.80
CA ARG A 193 4.63 15.86 -11.76
C ARG A 193 4.07 15.50 -10.38
N LYS A 194 2.77 15.16 -10.29
CA LYS A 194 2.14 14.73 -9.04
C LYS A 194 2.75 13.42 -8.52
N LEU A 195 2.93 12.44 -9.39
CA LEU A 195 3.54 11.14 -9.05
C LEU A 195 4.96 11.31 -8.51
N ALA A 196 5.78 12.14 -9.16
CA ALA A 196 7.13 12.43 -8.69
C ALA A 196 7.15 13.06 -7.30
N ALA A 197 6.31 14.09 -7.08
CA ALA A 197 6.23 14.76 -5.79
C ALA A 197 5.79 13.82 -4.66
N HIS A 198 4.79 12.98 -4.91
CA HIS A 198 4.31 12.03 -3.91
C HIS A 198 5.33 10.94 -3.60
N LEU A 199 6.03 10.41 -4.61
CA LEU A 199 7.06 9.40 -4.40
C LEU A 199 8.30 9.96 -3.68
N GLU A 200 8.72 11.19 -3.98
CA GLU A 200 9.79 11.87 -3.24
C GLU A 200 9.41 12.09 -1.78
N ASP A 201 8.16 12.47 -1.51
CA ASP A 201 7.69 12.67 -0.14
C ASP A 201 7.63 11.35 0.65
N LEU A 202 7.21 10.27 0.00
CA LEU A 202 7.14 8.94 0.62
C LEU A 202 8.50 8.27 0.81
N ALA A 203 9.54 8.75 0.13
CA ALA A 203 10.89 8.20 0.17
C ALA A 203 11.83 8.89 1.18
N LYS A 204 11.31 9.87 1.94
CA LYS A 204 11.99 10.53 3.06
C LYS A 204 11.90 9.66 4.31
#